data_AF-A0A7Y2IPK4-F1
#
_entry.id   AF-A0A7Y2IPK4-F1
#
_cell.length_a   1.000
_cell.length_b   1.000
_cell.length_c   1.000
_cell.angle_alpha   90.00
_cell.angle_beta   90.00
_cell.angle_gamma   90.00
#
_symmetry.space_group_name_H-M   'P 1'
#
loop_
_entity.id
_entity.type
_entity.pdbx_description
1 polymer ?
#
loop_
_entity_poly.entity_id
_entity_poly.type
_entity_poly.pdbx_seq_one_letter_code
_entity_poly.pdbx_strand_id
1 'polypeptide(L)'
;QLDAGSARDLLVAARPFRSGAVLKPFLEAYRIVADAVAIFPPDTAVDQAELLEASIALGKQYEAQRKIQSVESVSTVLFDSAIKLAANRGILEASATRSEFAADITAIVSHLYALEALEAGLDAGITS
;
A
#
# COMPACT_ATOMS: atom_id res chain seq x y z
N GLN A 1 29.61 14.25 -15.14
CA GLN A 1 29.63 12.77 -15.08
C GLN A 1 29.35 12.42 -13.63
N LEU A 2 28.13 11.95 -13.34
CA LEU A 2 27.82 11.38 -12.02
C LEU A 2 28.36 9.95 -12.05
N ASP A 3 29.44 9.68 -11.32
CA ASP A 3 29.91 8.32 -11.16
C ASP A 3 28.99 7.55 -10.19
N ALA A 4 28.93 6.22 -10.32
CA ALA A 4 28.04 5.38 -9.54
C ALA A 4 28.35 5.40 -8.02
N GLY A 5 29.58 5.74 -7.62
CA GLY A 5 29.98 5.91 -6.22
C GLY A 5 29.41 7.19 -5.62
N SER A 6 29.54 8.31 -6.34
CA SER A 6 28.99 9.61 -5.98
C SER A 6 27.46 9.61 -5.88
N ALA A 7 26.76 8.86 -6.75
CA ALA A 7 25.32 8.68 -6.66
C ALA A 7 24.91 7.87 -5.42
N ARG A 8 25.68 6.82 -5.07
CA ARG A 8 25.46 6.02 -3.85
C ARG A 8 25.71 6.84 -2.60
N ASP A 9 26.79 7.61 -2.56
CA ASP A 9 27.14 8.46 -1.42
C ASP A 9 26.11 9.59 -1.23
N LEU A 10 25.59 10.17 -2.32
CA LEU A 10 24.47 11.10 -2.28
C LEU A 10 23.17 10.46 -1.77
N LEU A 11 22.86 9.23 -2.18
CA LEU A 11 21.69 8.50 -1.69
C LEU A 11 21.80 8.18 -0.20
N VAL A 12 22.98 7.76 0.27
CA VAL A 12 23.26 7.50 1.69
C VAL A 12 23.19 8.80 2.51
N ALA A 13 23.76 9.89 2.02
CA ALA A 13 23.80 11.18 2.71
C ALA A 13 22.45 11.91 2.73
N ALA A 14 21.67 11.82 1.64
CA ALA A 14 20.37 12.51 1.54
C ALA A 14 19.29 11.90 2.44
N ARG A 15 19.50 10.69 2.99
CA ARG A 15 18.47 9.89 3.69
C ARG A 15 17.05 10.10 3.12
N PRO A 16 16.79 9.80 1.83
CA PRO A 16 15.41 9.77 1.29
C PRO A 16 14.46 8.87 2.11
N PHE A 17 15.05 7.99 2.92
CA PHE A 17 14.54 6.83 3.63
C PHE A 17 13.66 7.10 4.87
N ARG A 18 13.43 8.34 5.30
CA ARG A 18 12.37 8.62 6.31
C ARG A 18 10.96 8.67 5.73
N SER A 19 10.83 8.74 4.39
CA SER A 19 9.52 8.82 3.73
C SER A 19 8.77 7.48 3.71
N GLY A 20 9.47 6.35 3.64
CA GLY A 20 8.85 5.00 3.58
C GLY A 20 7.99 4.68 4.79
N ALA A 21 8.49 4.94 6.00
CA ALA A 21 7.74 4.77 7.24
C ALA A 21 6.48 5.66 7.33
N VAL A 22 6.52 6.84 6.72
CA VAL A 22 5.37 7.77 6.68
C VAL A 22 4.35 7.36 5.63
N LEU A 23 4.79 6.85 4.48
CA LEU A 23 3.90 6.45 3.38
C LEU A 23 3.30 5.06 3.56
N LYS A 24 3.97 4.18 4.29
CA LYS A 24 3.53 2.80 4.54
C LYS A 24 2.09 2.69 5.04
N PRO A 25 1.67 3.40 6.09
CA PRO A 25 0.28 3.30 6.56
C PRO A 25 -0.74 3.66 5.49
N PHE A 26 -0.42 4.65 4.66
CA PHE A 26 -1.28 5.09 3.56
C PHE A 26 -1.37 4.02 2.47
N LEU A 27 -0.23 3.47 2.03
CA LEU A 27 -0.20 2.50 0.95
C LEU A 27 -0.80 1.15 1.37
N GLU A 28 -0.56 0.71 2.61
CA GLU A 28 -1.19 -0.47 3.20
C GLU A 28 -2.72 -0.28 3.32
N ALA A 29 -3.19 0.90 3.73
CA ALA A 29 -4.62 1.20 3.77
C ALA A 29 -5.27 1.15 2.37
N TYR A 30 -4.58 1.69 1.36
CA TYR A 30 -5.05 1.68 -0.03
C TYR A 30 -5.12 0.25 -0.58
N ARG A 31 -4.14 -0.60 -0.22
CA ARG A 31 -4.16 -2.01 -0.56
C ARG A 31 -5.35 -2.72 0.08
N ILE A 32 -5.64 -2.47 1.35
CA ILE A 32 -6.82 -3.08 2.02
C ILE A 32 -8.10 -2.74 1.29
N VAL A 33 -8.31 -1.47 0.90
CA VAL A 33 -9.51 -1.07 0.14
C VAL A 33 -9.52 -1.69 -1.26
N ALA A 34 -8.37 -1.78 -1.93
CA ALA A 34 -8.28 -2.39 -3.26
C ALA A 34 -8.58 -3.89 -3.22
N ASP A 35 -8.04 -4.59 -2.22
CA ASP A 35 -8.33 -6.01 -1.98
C ASP A 35 -9.81 -6.22 -1.58
N ALA A 36 -10.39 -5.30 -0.80
CA ALA A 36 -11.80 -5.34 -0.41
C ALA A 36 -12.74 -5.15 -1.61
N VAL A 37 -12.50 -4.16 -2.48
CA VAL A 37 -13.36 -3.92 -3.65
C VAL A 37 -13.30 -5.07 -4.65
N ALA A 38 -12.17 -5.79 -4.73
CA ALA A 38 -12.01 -6.97 -5.57
C ALA A 38 -12.85 -8.18 -5.13
N ILE A 39 -13.39 -8.19 -3.90
CA ILE A 39 -14.29 -9.24 -3.41
C ILE A 39 -15.72 -9.09 -3.99
N PHE A 40 -16.12 -7.87 -4.36
CA PHE A 40 -17.45 -7.58 -4.85
C PHE A 40 -17.66 -8.05 -6.30
N PRO A 41 -18.87 -8.52 -6.68
CA PRO A 41 -19.16 -8.96 -8.04
C PRO A 41 -18.87 -7.86 -9.08
N PRO A 42 -18.11 -8.15 -10.16
CA PRO A 42 -17.63 -7.14 -11.10
C PRO A 42 -18.76 -6.49 -11.92
N ASP A 43 -19.94 -7.09 -11.98
CA ASP A 43 -21.11 -6.66 -12.73
C ASP A 43 -22.06 -5.74 -11.92
N THR A 44 -21.78 -5.51 -10.63
CA THR A 44 -22.60 -4.66 -9.75
C THR A 44 -21.81 -3.47 -9.23
N ALA A 45 -22.45 -2.31 -9.14
CA ALA A 45 -21.87 -1.17 -8.42
C ALA A 45 -21.70 -1.49 -6.93
N VAL A 46 -20.70 -0.86 -6.30
CA VAL A 46 -20.34 -1.04 -4.90
C VAL A 46 -20.72 0.21 -4.12
N ASP A 47 -21.49 0.04 -3.05
CA ASP A 47 -21.78 1.13 -2.13
C ASP A 47 -20.53 1.50 -1.31
N GLN A 48 -20.30 2.80 -1.10
CA GLN A 48 -19.10 3.27 -0.40
C GLN A 48 -19.10 2.90 1.08
N ALA A 49 -20.26 2.89 1.75
CA ALA A 49 -20.33 2.51 3.15
C ALA A 49 -20.14 0.99 3.30
N GLU A 50 -20.72 0.20 2.40
CA GLU A 50 -20.48 -1.25 2.36
C GLU A 50 -19.00 -1.57 2.12
N LEU A 51 -18.34 -0.87 1.20
CA LEU A 51 -16.91 -1.01 0.96
C LEU A 51 -16.07 -0.60 2.16
N LEU A 52 -16.45 0.47 2.87
CA LEU A 52 -15.77 0.89 4.09
C LEU A 52 -15.83 -0.18 5.17
N GLU A 53 -17.02 -0.74 5.42
CA GLU A 53 -17.19 -1.84 6.40
C GLU A 53 -16.40 -3.08 6.01
N ALA A 54 -16.43 -3.47 4.72
CA ALA A 54 -15.63 -4.56 4.19
C ALA A 54 -14.12 -4.32 4.39
N SER A 55 -13.67 -3.08 4.16
CA SER A 55 -12.27 -2.67 4.34
C SER A 55 -11.84 -2.69 5.81
N ILE A 56 -12.71 -2.30 6.74
CA ILE A 56 -12.46 -2.40 8.19
C ILE A 56 -12.31 -3.86 8.62
N ALA A 57 -13.22 -4.73 8.16
CA ALA A 57 -13.16 -6.15 8.47
C ALA A 57 -11.87 -6.80 7.91
N LEU A 58 -11.54 -6.50 6.66
CA LEU A 58 -10.32 -7.01 6.02
C LEU A 58 -9.05 -6.44 6.66
N GLY A 59 -9.03 -5.17 7.03
CA GLY A 59 -7.91 -4.53 7.73
C GLY A 59 -7.60 -5.19 9.08
N LYS A 60 -8.64 -5.45 9.89
CA LYS A 60 -8.50 -6.20 11.15
C LYS A 60 -7.98 -7.62 10.92
N GLN A 61 -8.44 -8.28 9.86
CA GLN A 61 -7.94 -9.59 9.48
C GLN A 61 -6.45 -9.53 9.08
N TYR A 62 -6.05 -8.50 8.34
CA TYR A 62 -4.66 -8.31 7.91
C TYR A 62 -3.75 -8.05 9.09
N GLU A 63 -4.16 -7.21 10.03
CA GLU A 63 -3.47 -6.97 11.30
C GLU A 63 -3.27 -8.29 12.07
N ALA A 64 -4.36 -9.03 12.30
CA ALA A 64 -4.31 -10.30 13.03
C ALA A 64 -3.39 -11.35 12.36
N GLN A 65 -3.31 -11.33 11.03
CA GLN A 65 -2.45 -12.22 10.25
C GLN A 65 -1.05 -11.66 9.98
N ARG A 66 -0.70 -10.47 10.53
CA ARG A 66 0.57 -9.76 10.28
C ARG A 66 0.86 -9.55 8.78
N LYS A 67 -0.19 -9.29 8.00
CA LYS A 67 -0.12 -9.00 6.55
C LYS A 67 0.15 -7.52 6.23
N ILE A 68 0.14 -6.68 7.27
CA ILE A 68 0.50 -5.27 7.27
C ILE A 68 1.58 -5.06 8.32
N GLN A 69 2.47 -4.09 8.09
CA GLN A 69 3.58 -3.80 8.99
C GLN A 69 3.27 -2.62 9.93
N SER A 70 2.23 -1.83 9.65
CA SER A 70 1.76 -0.72 10.49
C SER A 70 0.31 -0.94 10.91
N VAL A 71 0.03 -0.77 12.21
CA VAL A 71 -1.35 -0.84 12.74
C VAL A 71 -2.15 0.40 12.38
N GLU A 72 -1.46 1.52 12.16
CA GLU A 72 -2.02 2.80 11.71
C GLU A 72 -2.66 2.71 10.31
N SER A 73 -2.34 1.66 9.55
CA SER A 73 -2.94 1.34 8.25
C SER A 73 -4.43 1.00 8.34
N VAL A 74 -4.90 0.54 9.49
CA VAL A 74 -6.33 0.28 9.74
C VAL A 74 -6.98 1.56 10.23
N SER A 75 -7.24 2.48 9.30
CA SER A 75 -7.76 3.83 9.59
C SER A 75 -8.90 4.19 8.66
N THR A 76 -10.04 4.55 9.24
CA THR A 76 -11.23 4.98 8.48
C THR A 76 -10.94 6.20 7.61
N VAL A 77 -10.15 7.16 8.11
CA VAL A 77 -9.75 8.36 7.35
C VAL A 77 -8.91 8.00 6.12
N LEU A 78 -8.02 7.00 6.25
CA LEU A 78 -7.21 6.53 5.13
C LEU A 78 -8.06 5.71 4.15
N PHE A 79 -8.97 4.90 4.65
CA PHE A 79 -9.92 4.14 3.82
C PHE A 79 -10.83 5.06 3.02
N ASP A 80 -11.39 6.12 3.62
CA ASP A 80 -12.21 7.11 2.90
C ASP A 80 -11.44 7.73 1.73
N SER A 81 -10.14 7.99 1.91
CA SER A 81 -9.29 8.57 0.87
C SER A 81 -9.00 7.55 -0.25
N ALA A 82 -8.77 6.28 0.10
CA ALA A 82 -8.60 5.19 -0.86
C ALA A 82 -9.88 4.88 -1.64
N ILE A 83 -11.04 4.90 -0.98
CA ILE A 83 -12.36 4.72 -1.60
C ILE A 83 -12.62 5.85 -2.60
N LYS A 84 -12.30 7.10 -2.25
CA LYS A 84 -12.37 8.23 -3.20
C LYS A 84 -11.46 8.03 -4.41
N LEU A 85 -10.25 7.51 -4.23
CA LEU A 85 -9.37 7.18 -5.35
C LEU A 85 -10.01 6.11 -6.25
N ALA A 86 -10.53 5.03 -5.67
CA ALA A 86 -11.19 3.96 -6.41
C ALA A 86 -12.44 4.49 -7.17
N ALA A 87 -13.23 5.35 -6.54
CA ALA A 87 -14.38 6.01 -7.15
C ALA A 87 -13.95 6.87 -8.36
N ASN A 88 -12.91 7.70 -8.19
CA ASN A 88 -12.38 8.54 -9.27
C ASN A 88 -11.83 7.72 -10.45
N ARG A 89 -11.43 6.47 -10.22
CA ARG A 89 -11.01 5.52 -11.26
C ARG A 89 -12.16 4.69 -11.83
N GLY A 90 -13.40 4.91 -11.41
CA GLY A 90 -14.57 4.16 -11.86
C GLY A 90 -14.61 2.71 -11.34
N ILE A 91 -13.82 2.37 -10.32
CA ILE A 91 -13.70 0.99 -9.80
C ILE A 91 -14.95 0.56 -9.03
N LEU A 92 -15.67 1.53 -8.46
CA LEU A 92 -16.91 1.28 -7.69
C LEU A 92 -18.12 1.04 -8.60
N GLU A 93 -18.06 1.44 -9.86
CA GLU A 93 -19.08 1.05 -10.84
C GLU A 93 -18.91 -0.43 -11.22
N ALA A 94 -19.84 -0.99 -12.00
CA ALA A 94 -19.64 -2.30 -12.61
C ALA A 94 -18.33 -2.29 -13.42
N SER A 95 -17.32 -2.98 -12.90
CA SER A 95 -15.94 -2.92 -13.37
C SER A 95 -15.28 -4.29 -13.33
N ALA A 96 -14.88 -4.76 -14.51
CA ALA A 96 -14.09 -5.97 -14.66
C ALA A 96 -12.60 -5.78 -14.26
N THR A 97 -12.16 -4.56 -13.98
CA THR A 97 -10.75 -4.23 -13.70
C THR A 97 -10.43 -4.11 -12.20
N ARG A 98 -11.35 -4.48 -11.31
CA ARG A 98 -11.14 -4.45 -9.86
C ARG A 98 -9.95 -5.30 -9.40
N SER A 99 -9.79 -6.49 -9.97
CA SER A 99 -8.67 -7.38 -9.68
C SER A 99 -7.34 -6.83 -10.16
N GLU A 100 -7.33 -6.18 -11.33
CA GLU A 100 -6.15 -5.49 -11.87
C GLU A 100 -5.77 -4.30 -10.99
N PHE A 101 -6.74 -3.49 -10.58
CA PHE A 101 -6.53 -2.41 -9.62
C PHE A 101 -5.93 -2.91 -8.29
N ALA A 102 -6.46 -4.00 -7.73
CA ALA A 102 -5.88 -4.62 -6.54
C ALA A 102 -4.44 -5.13 -6.75
N ALA A 103 -4.17 -5.75 -7.90
CA ALA A 103 -2.85 -6.23 -8.26
C ALA A 103 -1.84 -5.08 -8.38
N ASP A 104 -2.22 -3.97 -9.02
CA ASP A 104 -1.38 -2.78 -9.17
C ASP A 104 -1.01 -2.16 -7.81
N ILE A 105 -1.99 -1.98 -6.92
CA ILE A 105 -1.74 -1.45 -5.58
C ILE A 105 -0.87 -2.42 -4.77
N THR A 106 -1.11 -3.72 -4.89
CA THR A 106 -0.30 -4.75 -4.25
C THR A 106 1.16 -4.72 -4.73
N ALA A 107 1.40 -4.49 -6.02
CA ALA A 107 2.74 -4.36 -6.57
C ALA A 107 3.48 -3.14 -5.98
N ILE A 108 2.79 -2.01 -5.80
CA ILE A 108 3.35 -0.81 -5.16
C ILE A 108 3.76 -1.09 -3.70
N VAL A 109 2.90 -1.72 -2.91
CA VAL A 109 3.20 -2.08 -1.51
C VAL A 109 4.34 -3.10 -1.44
N SER A 110 4.36 -4.08 -2.34
CA SER A 110 5.43 -5.09 -2.38
C SER A 110 6.79 -4.47 -2.69
N HIS A 111 6.82 -3.47 -3.57
CA HIS A 111 8.04 -2.71 -3.85
C HIS A 111 8.50 -1.91 -2.63
N LEU A 112 7.58 -1.26 -1.91
CA LEU A 112 7.91 -0.58 -0.65
C LEU A 112 8.58 -1.55 0.34
N TYR A 113 8.02 -2.73 0.56
CA TYR A 113 8.61 -3.72 1.46
C TYR A 113 9.96 -4.24 0.98
N ALA A 114 10.14 -4.42 -0.34
CA ALA A 114 11.42 -4.83 -0.90
C ALA A 114 12.52 -3.79 -0.66
N LEU A 115 12.20 -2.49 -0.78
CA LEU A 115 13.13 -1.41 -0.48
C LEU A 115 13.57 -1.43 0.99
N GLU A 116 12.63 -1.64 1.91
CA GLU A 116 12.94 -1.72 3.34
C GLU A 116 13.75 -2.97 3.70
N ALA A 117 13.48 -4.10 3.06
CA ALA A 117 14.26 -5.33 3.25
C ALA A 117 15.71 -5.18 2.76
N LEU A 118 15.91 -4.49 1.63
CA LEU A 118 17.24 -4.16 1.11
C LEU A 118 17.99 -3.22 2.07
N GLU A 119 17.30 -2.23 2.65
CA GLU A 119 17.88 -1.34 3.67
C GLU A 119 18.35 -2.12 4.89
N ALA A 120 17.48 -2.98 5.45
CA ALA A 120 17.84 -3.79 6.61
C ALA A 120 19.06 -4.71 6.34
N GLY A 121 19.17 -5.26 5.13
CA GLY A 121 20.31 -6.06 4.70
C GLY A 121 21.60 -5.25 4.57
N LEU A 122 21.53 -4.01 4.07
CA LEU A 122 22.67 -3.09 3.99
C LEU A 122 23.17 -2.70 5.39
N ASP A 123 22.28 -2.35 6.32
CA ASP A 123 22.64 -1.99 7.68
C ASP A 123 23.28 -3.18 8.43
N ALA A 124 22.75 -4.38 8.26
CA ALA A 124 23.33 -5.60 8.82
C ALA A 124 24.71 -5.92 8.23
N GLY A 125 24.94 -5.62 6.95
CA GLY A 125 26.21 -5.84 6.26
C GLY A 125 27.29 -4.76 6.52
N ILE A 126 26.91 -3.55 6.92
CA ILE A 126 27.85 -2.47 7.31
C ILE A 126 28.30 -2.63 8.78
N THR A 127 27.49 -3.30 9.60
CA THR A 127 27.76 -3.50 11.05
C THR A 127 28.53 -4.81 11.35
N SER A 128 28.90 -5.58 10.31
CA SER A 128 29.72 -6.80 10.40
C SER A 128 31.10 -6.61 9.78
#